data_AF-A0A8C6X1T4-F1
#
_entry.id   AF-A0A8C6X1T4-F1
#
_cell.length_a   1.000
_cell.length_b   1.000
_cell.length_c   1.000
_cell.angle_alpha   90.00
_cell.angle_beta   90.00
_cell.angle_gamma   90.00
#
_symmetry.space_group_name_H-M   'P 1'
#
loop_
_entity.id
_entity.type
_entity.pdbx_description
1 polymer ?
#
loop_
_entity_poly.entity_id
_entity_poly.type
_entity_poly.pdbx_seq_one_letter_code
_entity_poly.pdbx_strand_id
1 'polypeptide(L)'
;PLRELNLPFCAPPTEKTSFFAAIIIVFDLTDVASLDHTRQWLADALKENDPSSVLLFLVGTKKDLSTPAQYNLIERDAWKMAKEMQAEYWAVSSLTGENVREFFFRLAALTFEGSVLAELEKSHARRIGDVVRIHERDLYVTEKRKRTKCCA
;
A
#
# COMPACT_ATOMS: atom_id res chain seq x y z
N PRO A 1 9.29 43.75 -9.50
CA PRO A 1 9.81 42.42 -9.88
C PRO A 1 10.35 41.70 -8.64
N LEU A 2 9.49 40.92 -7.99
CA LEU A 2 9.79 40.22 -6.76
C LEU A 2 10.84 39.12 -7.02
N ARG A 3 11.92 39.15 -6.25
CA ARG A 3 12.91 38.08 -6.18
C ARG A 3 12.27 36.93 -5.43
N GLU A 4 12.03 35.81 -6.10
CA GLU A 4 11.65 34.57 -5.43
C GLU A 4 12.81 34.11 -4.54
N LEU A 5 12.57 34.17 -3.23
CA LEU A 5 13.44 33.61 -2.21
C LEU A 5 13.46 32.09 -2.38
N ASN A 6 14.60 31.57 -2.84
CA ASN A 6 14.99 30.18 -2.64
C ASN A 6 15.11 29.93 -1.12
N LEU A 7 13.98 29.60 -0.49
CA LEU A 7 13.98 28.92 0.79
C LEU A 7 14.11 27.43 0.50
N PRO A 8 15.07 26.71 1.11
CA PRO A 8 15.04 25.27 1.07
C PRO A 8 13.72 24.84 1.73
N PHE A 9 12.90 24.11 0.97
CA PHE A 9 11.72 23.43 1.51
C PHE A 9 12.22 22.43 2.55
N CYS A 10 12.30 22.89 3.79
CA CYS A 10 12.55 22.04 4.94
C CYS A 10 11.27 21.26 5.18
N ALA A 11 11.06 20.21 4.37
CA ALA A 11 10.09 19.19 4.69
C ALA A 11 10.48 18.68 6.09
N PRO A 12 9.57 18.71 7.08
CA PRO A 12 9.83 18.04 8.35
C PRO A 12 10.21 16.58 8.04
N PRO A 13 11.09 15.94 8.83
CA PRO A 13 11.41 14.53 8.62
C PRO A 13 10.08 13.80 8.55
N THR A 14 9.75 13.29 7.36
CA THR A 14 8.51 12.59 7.13
C THR A 14 8.57 11.40 8.06
N GLU A 15 7.76 11.47 9.11
CA GLU A 15 7.35 10.29 9.84
C GLU A 15 6.92 9.33 8.74
N LYS A 16 7.72 8.28 8.47
CA LYS A 16 7.49 7.36 7.37
C LYS A 16 6.16 6.68 7.62
N THR A 17 5.06 7.30 7.20
CA THR A 17 3.79 6.65 7.02
C THR A 17 4.06 5.61 5.95
N SER A 18 4.17 4.35 6.36
CA SER A 18 4.38 3.24 5.46
C SER A 18 3.12 3.12 4.61
N PHE A 19 3.13 3.79 3.45
CA PHE A 19 2.02 3.80 2.53
C PHE A 19 2.12 2.55 1.66
N PHE A 20 1.12 1.67 1.78
CA PHE A 20 1.03 0.50 0.92
C PHE A 20 0.53 0.93 -0.45
N ALA A 21 1.43 0.90 -1.44
CA ALA A 21 1.10 1.20 -2.81
C ALA A 21 0.80 -0.09 -3.59
N ALA A 22 0.07 0.03 -4.69
CA ALA A 22 -0.14 -1.07 -5.63
C ALA A 22 0.34 -0.65 -7.02
N ILE A 23 1.06 -1.54 -7.69
CA ILE A 23 1.51 -1.38 -9.06
C ILE A 23 0.73 -2.37 -9.91
N ILE A 24 0.01 -1.84 -10.88
CA ILE A 24 -0.78 -2.62 -11.84
C ILE A 24 -0.12 -2.49 -13.20
N ILE A 25 0.50 -3.56 -13.67
CA ILE A 25 1.09 -3.63 -15.01
C ILE A 25 0.08 -4.28 -15.93
N VAL A 26 -0.32 -3.59 -16.99
CA VAL A 26 -1.40 -4.03 -17.89
C VAL A 26 -0.84 -4.34 -19.27
N PHE A 27 -1.19 -5.49 -19.82
CA PHE A 27 -0.87 -5.88 -21.20
C PHE A 27 -2.13 -6.35 -21.93
N ASP A 28 -2.06 -6.47 -23.25
CA ASP A 28 -3.16 -6.90 -24.10
C ASP A 28 -3.06 -8.40 -24.39
N LEU A 29 -4.12 -9.17 -24.11
CA LEU A 29 -4.16 -10.63 -24.35
C LEU A 29 -4.06 -11.00 -25.83
N THR A 30 -4.22 -10.05 -26.74
CA THR A 30 -4.08 -10.26 -28.19
C THR A 30 -2.71 -9.86 -28.74
N ASP A 31 -1.84 -9.25 -27.92
CA ASP A 31 -0.53 -8.76 -28.34
C ASP A 31 0.59 -9.31 -27.44
N VAL A 32 1.30 -10.32 -27.95
CA VAL A 32 2.43 -10.96 -27.24
C VAL A 32 3.57 -9.96 -26.97
N ALA A 33 3.80 -8.99 -27.87
CA ALA A 33 4.84 -7.99 -27.65
C ALA A 33 4.50 -7.08 -26.46
N SER A 34 3.21 -6.82 -26.22
CA SER A 34 2.78 -6.07 -25.02
C SER A 34 3.11 -6.80 -23.73
N LEU A 35 3.06 -8.14 -23.71
CA LEU A 35 3.46 -8.95 -22.57
C LEU A 35 4.97 -8.84 -22.31
N ASP A 36 5.79 -8.91 -23.35
CA ASP A 36 7.26 -8.83 -23.23
C ASP A 36 7.73 -7.49 -22.62
N HIS A 37 7.03 -6.39 -22.88
CA HIS A 37 7.36 -5.07 -22.33
C HIS A 37 7.06 -4.91 -20.84
N THR A 38 6.24 -5.77 -20.25
CA THR A 38 5.78 -5.63 -18.85
C THR A 38 6.93 -5.67 -17.83
N ARG A 39 8.03 -6.39 -18.15
CA ARG A 39 9.24 -6.40 -17.31
C ARG A 39 9.90 -5.03 -17.24
N GLN A 40 9.99 -4.36 -18.38
CA GLN A 40 10.56 -3.01 -18.46
C GLN A 40 9.66 -2.02 -17.71
N TRP A 41 8.34 -2.10 -17.91
CA TRP A 41 7.39 -1.25 -17.20
C TRP A 41 7.43 -1.45 -15.68
N LEU A 42 7.58 -2.70 -15.21
CA LEU A 42 7.78 -2.97 -13.79
C LEU A 42 9.11 -2.36 -13.30
N ALA A 43 10.20 -2.57 -14.03
CA ALA A 43 11.50 -2.00 -13.65
C ALA A 43 11.46 -0.47 -13.57
N ASP A 44 10.73 0.19 -14.46
CA ASP A 44 10.55 1.64 -14.41
C ASP A 44 9.65 2.07 -13.25
N ALA A 45 8.57 1.35 -12.96
CA ALA A 45 7.71 1.63 -11.82
C ALA A 45 8.45 1.46 -10.48
N LEU A 46 9.31 0.44 -10.34
CA LEU A 46 10.07 0.19 -9.12
C LEU A 46 11.20 1.20 -8.86
N LYS A 47 11.59 2.03 -9.84
CA LYS A 47 12.56 3.13 -9.59
C LYS A 47 11.97 4.22 -8.70
N GLU A 48 10.65 4.41 -8.76
CA GLU A 48 9.93 5.48 -8.05
C GLU A 48 9.21 4.96 -6.80
N ASN A 49 9.26 3.65 -6.52
CA ASN A 49 8.51 3.01 -5.43
C ASN A 49 9.43 2.13 -4.57
N ASP A 50 9.15 2.06 -3.27
CA ASP A 50 9.83 1.12 -2.37
C ASP A 50 9.33 -0.31 -2.64
N PRO A 51 10.20 -1.25 -3.09
CA PRO A 51 9.78 -2.61 -3.40
C PRO A 51 9.28 -3.40 -2.18
N SER A 52 9.57 -2.95 -0.96
CA SER A 52 9.14 -3.64 0.26
C SER A 52 7.69 -3.35 0.67
N SER A 53 7.06 -2.32 0.10
CA SER A 53 5.70 -1.88 0.47
C SER A 53 4.77 -1.78 -0.74
N VAL A 54 5.00 -2.57 -1.78
CA VAL A 54 4.19 -2.61 -3.00
C VAL A 54 3.52 -3.96 -3.22
N LEU A 55 2.24 -3.91 -3.61
CA LEU A 55 1.52 -5.05 -4.16
C LEU A 55 1.63 -5.03 -5.68
N LEU A 56 2.06 -6.14 -6.28
CA LEU A 56 2.25 -6.24 -7.73
C LEU A 56 1.13 -7.05 -8.38
N PHE A 57 0.56 -6.50 -9.45
CA PHE A 57 -0.45 -7.17 -10.27
C PHE A 57 -0.07 -7.12 -11.74
N LEU A 58 -0.17 -8.26 -12.42
CA LEU A 58 -0.06 -8.36 -13.87
C LEU A 58 -1.46 -8.62 -14.45
N VAL A 59 -1.94 -7.71 -15.29
CA VAL A 59 -3.32 -7.73 -15.79
C VAL A 59 -3.34 -7.84 -17.31
N GLY A 60 -3.86 -8.95 -17.84
CA GLY A 60 -4.16 -9.10 -19.25
C GLY A 60 -5.55 -8.55 -19.57
N THR A 61 -5.65 -7.52 -20.41
CA THR A 61 -6.92 -6.92 -20.85
C THR A 61 -7.35 -7.43 -22.23
N LYS A 62 -8.53 -6.99 -22.70
CA LYS A 62 -9.17 -7.40 -23.96
C LYS A 62 -9.42 -8.90 -24.08
N LYS A 63 -9.72 -9.56 -22.96
CA LYS A 63 -10.03 -11.00 -22.93
C LYS A 63 -11.16 -11.39 -23.89
N ASP A 64 -12.11 -10.48 -24.11
CA ASP A 64 -13.23 -10.63 -25.05
C ASP A 64 -12.81 -10.83 -26.52
N LEU A 65 -11.61 -10.40 -26.90
CA LEU A 65 -11.10 -10.56 -28.27
C LEU A 65 -10.39 -11.90 -28.50
N SER A 66 -10.13 -12.68 -27.44
CA SER A 66 -9.40 -13.94 -27.53
C SER A 66 -10.36 -15.12 -27.56
N THR A 67 -10.20 -16.00 -28.55
CA THR A 67 -10.85 -17.32 -28.49
C THR A 67 -10.28 -18.14 -27.33
N PRO A 68 -11.01 -19.15 -26.78
CA PRO A 68 -10.48 -19.98 -25.68
C PRO A 68 -9.13 -20.61 -25.98
N ALA A 69 -8.90 -21.03 -27.24
CA ALA A 69 -7.61 -21.60 -27.66
C ALA A 69 -6.47 -20.57 -27.65
N GLN A 70 -6.70 -19.36 -28.17
CA GLN A 70 -5.70 -18.28 -28.17
C GLN A 70 -5.40 -17.80 -26.75
N TYR A 71 -6.45 -17.63 -25.93
CA TYR A 71 -6.34 -17.24 -24.53
C TYR A 71 -5.46 -18.22 -23.76
N ASN A 72 -5.71 -19.53 -23.89
CA ASN A 72 -4.92 -20.55 -23.19
C ASN A 72 -3.42 -20.54 -23.55
N LEU A 73 -3.06 -20.11 -24.78
CA LEU A 73 -1.66 -20.01 -25.19
C LEU A 73 -0.96 -18.86 -24.46
N ILE A 74 -1.54 -17.65 -24.53
CA ILE A 74 -0.93 -16.46 -23.91
C ILE A 74 -1.00 -16.49 -22.39
N GLU A 75 -2.07 -17.06 -21.82
CA GLU A 75 -2.26 -17.17 -20.37
C GLU A 75 -1.11 -17.95 -19.72
N ARG A 76 -0.62 -19.02 -20.36
CA ARG A 76 0.50 -19.79 -19.83
C ARG A 76 1.77 -18.98 -19.72
N ASP A 77 2.04 -18.10 -20.68
CA ASP A 77 3.24 -17.27 -20.69
C ASP A 77 3.09 -16.08 -19.73
N ALA A 78 1.90 -15.47 -19.68
CA ALA A 78 1.56 -14.46 -18.69
C ALA A 78 1.67 -14.98 -17.25
N TRP A 79 1.23 -16.22 -16.99
CA TRP A 79 1.34 -16.85 -15.67
C TRP A 79 2.80 -17.07 -15.24
N LYS A 80 3.67 -17.52 -16.15
CA LYS A 80 5.10 -17.66 -15.87
C LYS A 80 5.72 -16.30 -15.55
N MET A 81 5.39 -15.29 -16.35
CA MET A 81 5.90 -13.94 -16.17
C MET A 81 5.43 -13.33 -14.84
N ALA A 82 4.16 -13.46 -14.50
CA ALA A 82 3.63 -13.03 -13.20
C ALA A 82 4.36 -13.70 -12.03
N LYS A 83 4.60 -15.02 -12.12
CA LYS A 83 5.35 -15.76 -11.10
C LYS A 83 6.78 -15.24 -10.93
N GLU A 84 7.47 -14.94 -12.02
CA GLU A 84 8.82 -14.37 -12.00
C GLU A 84 8.85 -12.95 -11.41
N MET A 85 7.82 -12.15 -11.71
CA MET A 85 7.64 -10.80 -11.18
C MET A 85 7.10 -10.78 -9.75
N GLN A 86 6.75 -11.94 -9.17
CA GLN A 86 6.02 -12.05 -7.91
C GLN A 86 4.72 -11.23 -7.90
N ALA A 87 4.03 -11.18 -9.04
CA ALA A 87 2.78 -10.48 -9.24
C ALA A 87 1.58 -11.44 -9.22
N GLU A 88 0.44 -10.96 -8.72
CA GLU A 88 -0.83 -11.67 -8.87
C GLU A 88 -1.37 -11.44 -10.30
N TYR A 89 -1.69 -12.53 -11.01
CA TYR A 89 -2.15 -12.46 -12.39
C TYR A 89 -3.68 -12.38 -12.48
N TRP A 90 -4.18 -11.51 -13.36
CA TRP A 90 -5.61 -11.38 -13.68
C TRP A 90 -5.82 -11.25 -15.19
N ALA A 91 -6.86 -11.89 -15.70
CA ALA A 91 -7.36 -11.67 -17.06
C ALA A 91 -8.73 -11.00 -17.01
N VAL A 92 -8.86 -9.86 -17.67
CA VAL A 92 -10.05 -8.99 -17.62
C VAL A 92 -10.52 -8.58 -19.00
N SER A 93 -11.78 -8.16 -19.09
CA SER A 93 -12.32 -7.46 -20.25
C SER A 93 -13.00 -6.18 -19.81
N SER A 94 -12.41 -5.04 -20.19
CA SER A 94 -13.03 -3.73 -19.96
C SER A 94 -14.31 -3.54 -20.78
N LEU A 95 -14.44 -4.24 -21.92
CA LEU A 95 -15.62 -4.16 -22.79
C LEU A 95 -16.84 -4.86 -22.18
N THR A 96 -16.64 -6.10 -21.70
CA THR A 96 -17.74 -6.91 -21.14
C THR A 96 -17.93 -6.72 -19.64
N GLY A 97 -16.93 -6.15 -18.97
CA GLY A 97 -16.85 -6.04 -17.52
C GLY A 97 -16.36 -7.31 -16.83
N GLU A 98 -16.00 -8.36 -17.59
CA GLU A 98 -15.52 -9.62 -17.04
C GLU A 98 -14.28 -9.41 -16.15
N ASN A 99 -14.35 -9.92 -14.91
CA ASN A 99 -13.33 -9.87 -13.86
C ASN A 99 -12.87 -8.47 -13.41
N VAL A 100 -13.39 -7.40 -13.99
CA VAL A 100 -12.97 -6.03 -13.66
C VAL A 100 -13.33 -5.70 -12.22
N ARG A 101 -14.57 -6.00 -11.81
CA ARG A 101 -15.07 -5.70 -10.47
C ARG A 101 -14.28 -6.48 -9.42
N GLU A 102 -14.14 -7.78 -9.62
CA GLU A 102 -13.47 -8.71 -8.72
C GLU A 102 -11.99 -8.32 -8.52
N PHE A 103 -11.31 -7.98 -9.61
CA PHE A 103 -9.93 -7.49 -9.57
C PHE A 103 -9.77 -6.24 -8.70
N PHE A 104 -10.58 -5.21 -8.94
CA PHE A 104 -10.47 -3.98 -8.16
C PHE A 104 -10.92 -4.14 -6.70
N PHE A 105 -11.87 -5.02 -6.40
CA PHE A 105 -12.20 -5.37 -5.01
C PHE A 105 -11.03 -6.06 -4.30
N ARG A 106 -10.35 -6.99 -4.97
CA ARG A 106 -9.15 -7.66 -4.44
C ARG A 106 -8.04 -6.65 -4.16
N LEU A 107 -7.77 -5.77 -5.12
CA LEU A 107 -6.78 -4.69 -5.00
C LEU A 107 -7.09 -3.77 -3.81
N ALA A 108 -8.34 -3.31 -3.70
CA ALA A 108 -8.78 -2.43 -2.62
C ALA A 108 -8.70 -3.11 -1.25
N ALA A 109 -9.09 -4.38 -1.15
CA ALA A 109 -9.02 -5.13 0.10
C ALA A 109 -7.57 -5.28 0.59
N LEU A 110 -6.65 -5.67 -0.28
CA LEU A 110 -5.25 -5.89 0.09
C LEU A 110 -4.52 -4.59 0.44
N THR A 111 -4.76 -3.52 -0.32
CA THR A 111 -4.17 -2.20 0.00
C THR A 111 -4.73 -1.63 1.30
N PHE A 112 -6.02 -1.81 1.56
CA PHE A 112 -6.64 -1.42 2.83
C PHE A 112 -6.07 -2.23 4.01
N GLU A 113 -5.96 -3.54 3.88
CA GLU A 113 -5.39 -4.42 4.91
C GLU A 113 -3.95 -4.01 5.25
N GLY A 114 -3.10 -3.81 4.24
CA GLY A 114 -1.74 -3.31 4.44
C GLY A 114 -1.73 -1.96 5.15
N SER A 115 -2.56 -1.01 4.70
CA SER A 115 -2.65 0.32 5.30
C SER A 115 -3.05 0.27 6.77
N VAL A 116 -4.02 -0.57 7.14
CA VAL A 116 -4.44 -0.75 8.53
C VAL A 116 -3.33 -1.36 9.37
N LEU A 117 -2.61 -2.35 8.86
CA LEU A 117 -1.51 -3.00 9.58
C LEU A 117 -0.36 -2.03 9.88
N ALA A 118 0.04 -1.22 8.89
CA ALA A 118 1.06 -0.18 9.09
C ALA A 118 0.68 0.83 10.18
N GLU A 119 -0.59 1.25 10.24
CA GLU A 119 -1.08 2.16 11.27
C GLU A 119 -1.07 1.52 12.67
N LEU A 120 -1.41 0.23 12.78
CA LEU A 120 -1.39 -0.49 14.06
C LEU A 120 0.04 -0.62 14.61
N GLU A 121 1.01 -0.97 13.77
CA GLU A 121 2.43 -1.05 14.19
C GLU A 121 2.95 0.30 14.69
N LYS A 122 2.55 1.39 14.03
CA LYS A 122 2.86 2.76 14.48
C LYS A 122 2.20 3.10 15.82
N SER A 123 0.99 2.61 16.07
CA SER A 123 0.26 2.85 17.32
C SER A 123 0.86 2.09 18.52
N HIS A 124 1.34 0.86 18.31
CA HIS A 124 2.01 0.06 19.35
C HIS A 124 3.37 0.62 19.79
N ALA A 125 4.03 1.42 18.96
CA ALA A 125 5.25 2.13 19.32
C ALA A 125 5.01 3.24 20.37
N ARG A 126 3.77 3.74 20.51
CA ARG A 126 3.38 4.64 21.60
C ARG A 126 3.07 3.83 22.85
N ARG A 127 4.09 3.21 23.45
CA ARG A 127 3.89 2.49 24.72
C ARG A 127 3.43 3.47 25.81
N ILE A 128 2.55 2.96 26.64
CA ILE A 128 1.96 3.54 27.88
C ILE A 128 2.99 4.12 28.89
N GLY A 129 4.30 3.99 28.62
CA GLY A 129 5.39 4.49 29.47
C GLY A 129 5.68 5.99 29.38
N ASP A 130 5.27 6.68 28.31
CA ASP A 130 5.59 8.10 28.13
C ASP A 130 4.62 9.06 28.85
N VAL A 131 3.48 8.56 29.34
CA VAL A 131 2.44 9.40 29.96
C VAL A 131 2.50 9.42 31.50
N VAL A 132 3.29 8.55 32.15
CA VAL A 132 3.38 8.60 33.62
C VAL A 132 4.84 8.53 34.10
N ARG A 133 5.45 9.70 34.25
CA ARG A 133 6.63 9.88 35.12
C ARG A 133 6.20 9.84 36.58
N ILE A 134 5.96 8.66 37.15
CA ILE A 134 5.89 8.53 38.60
C ILE A 134 7.31 8.67 39.12
N HIS A 135 7.61 9.81 39.77
CA HIS A 135 8.85 9.95 40.53
C HIS A 135 8.78 9.03 41.76
N GLU A 136 9.81 8.22 41.99
CA GLU A 136 9.96 7.28 43.12
C GLU A 136 9.96 7.94 44.53
N ARG A 137 9.71 9.25 44.63
CA ARG A 137 9.74 9.98 45.91
C ARG A 137 8.41 10.06 46.65
N ASP A 138 7.32 9.49 46.12
CA ASP A 138 5.98 9.62 46.73
C ASP A 138 5.46 8.34 47.42
N LEU A 139 6.29 7.31 47.63
CA LEU A 139 5.87 6.04 48.24
C LEU A 139 5.75 6.05 49.78
N TYR A 140 5.88 7.20 50.44
CA TYR A 140 5.66 7.30 51.88
C TYR A 140 5.24 8.72 52.28
N VAL A 141 3.97 9.05 52.06
CA VAL A 141 3.26 9.97 52.96
C VAL A 141 1.92 9.34 53.34
N THR A 142 1.95 8.69 54.50
CA THR A 142 0.77 8.34 55.29
C THR A 142 -0.08 9.57 55.62
N GLU A 143 -1.37 9.45 55.35
CA GLU A 143 -2.54 10.07 55.99
C GLU A 143 -2.54 11.56 56.35
N LYS A 144 -3.59 12.26 55.88
CA LYS A 144 -4.68 12.72 56.76
C LYS A 144 -5.84 13.31 55.96
N ARG A 145 -7.01 12.67 56.07
CA ARG A 145 -8.32 13.27 55.80
C ARG A 145 -8.43 14.60 56.55
N LYS A 146 -8.56 15.72 55.84
CA LYS A 146 -9.11 16.97 56.40
C LYS A 146 -10.32 17.39 55.57
N ARG A 147 -11.49 17.34 56.22
CA ARG A 147 -12.74 17.94 55.74
C ARG A 147 -12.53 19.44 55.54
N THR A 148 -12.79 19.94 54.33
CA THR A 148 -13.01 21.37 54.11
C THR A 148 -14.51 21.58 53.89
N LYS A 149 -15.10 22.37 54.78
CA LYS A 149 -16.45 22.91 54.66
C LYS A 149 -16.54 23.72 53.37
N CYS A 150 -17.59 23.47 52.58
CA CYS A 150 -18.01 24.41 51.54
C CYS A 150 -18.44 25.73 52.20
N CYS A 151 -18.11 26.86 51.58
CA CYS A 151 -18.67 28.15 51.93
C CYS A 151 -20.02 28.36 51.24
N ALA A 152 -20.84 29.15 51.94
CA ALA A 152 -22.25 29.46 51.72
C ALA A 152 -22.50 30.41 50.54
#